data_AF-A0A0A9DKR8-F1
#
_entry.id   AF-A0A0A9DKR8-F1
#
_cell.length_a   1.000
_cell.length_b   1.000
_cell.length_c   1.000
_cell.angle_alpha   90.00
_cell.angle_beta   90.00
_cell.angle_gamma   90.00
#
_symmetry.space_group_name_H-M   'P 1'
#
loop_
_entity.id
_entity.type
_entity.pdbx_description
1 polymer ?
#
loop_
_entity_poly.entity_id
_entity_poly.type
_entity_poly.pdbx_seq_one_letter_code
_entity_poly.pdbx_strand_id
1 'polypeptide(L)' 'MQDLLSCANPKVTREMNERLIEPFSVDEIKSAAFNIGDLKAPGPDGIHAIFYKKFWSLFGE' A
#
# COMPACT_ATOMS: atom_id res chain seq x y z
N MET A 1 -26.58 -5.86 13.60
CA MET A 1 -25.35 -5.30 12.97
C MET A 1 -25.69 -4.17 12.00
N GLN A 2 -26.72 -4.32 11.15
CA GLN A 2 -27.24 -3.26 10.27
C GLN A 2 -27.60 -1.96 11.03
N ASP A 3 -28.18 -2.06 12.24
CA ASP A 3 -28.61 -0.89 13.01
C ASP A 3 -27.48 0.02 13.51
N LEU A 4 -26.26 -0.52 13.67
CA LEU A 4 -25.11 0.23 14.22
C LEU A 4 -24.57 1.28 13.23
N LEU A 5 -24.73 1.04 11.92
CA LEU A 5 -24.24 1.93 10.87
C LEU A 5 -25.23 3.06 10.54
N SER A 6 -26.47 2.97 11.03
CA SER A 6 -27.53 3.95 10.73
C SER A 6 -27.26 5.36 11.26
N CYS A 7 -26.44 5.49 12.31
CA CYS A 7 -26.04 6.78 12.88
C CYS A 7 -24.71 7.32 12.32
N ALA A 8 -24.02 6.54 11.48
CA ALA A 8 -22.74 6.92 10.90
C ALA A 8 -22.95 7.61 9.55
N ASN A 9 -22.46 8.86 9.42
CA ASN A 9 -22.48 9.57 8.14
C ASN A 9 -21.41 8.98 7.21
N PRO A 10 -21.77 8.49 6.00
CA PRO A 10 -20.80 7.96 5.04
C PRO A 10 -19.77 9.03 4.66
N LYS A 11 -18.48 8.69 4.77
CA LYS A 11 -17.36 9.56 4.36
C LYS A 11 -16.61 9.07 3.12
N VAL A 12 -16.92 7.85 2.69
CA VAL A 12 -16.31 7.20 1.54
C VAL A 12 -17.44 7.01 0.52
N THR A 13 -17.27 7.55 -0.69
CA THR A 13 -18.25 7.31 -1.75
C THR A 13 -18.15 5.87 -2.23
N ARG A 14 -19.14 5.41 -2.98
CA ARG A 14 -19.12 4.06 -3.53
C ARG A 14 -17.88 3.84 -4.41
N GLU A 15 -17.53 4.80 -5.25
CA GLU A 15 -16.39 4.74 -6.17
C GLU A 15 -15.07 4.71 -5.40
N MET A 16 -14.96 5.47 -4.31
CA MET A 16 -13.80 5.39 -3.42
C MET A 16 -13.69 4.00 -2.79
N ASN A 17 -14.82 3.44 -2.33
CA ASN A 17 -14.82 2.12 -1.73
C ASN A 17 -14.44 1.04 -2.74
N GLU A 18 -14.98 1.10 -3.97
CA GLU A 18 -14.63 0.21 -5.08
C GLU A 18 -13.12 0.25 -5.39
N ARG A 19 -12.51 1.43 -5.39
CA ARG A 19 -11.06 1.58 -5.55
C ARG A 19 -10.26 1.06 -4.36
N LEU A 20 -10.72 1.28 -3.13
CA LEU A 20 -10.00 0.88 -1.91
C LEU A 20 -9.99 -0.63 -1.68
N ILE A 21 -10.95 -1.36 -2.24
CA ILE A 21 -11.04 -2.82 -2.16
C ILE A 21 -10.42 -3.53 -3.38
N GLU A 22 -9.96 -2.78 -4.37
CA GLU A 22 -9.32 -3.35 -5.55
C GLU A 22 -8.00 -4.05 -5.18
N PRO A 23 -7.64 -5.18 -5.83
CA PRO A 23 -6.33 -5.78 -5.66
C PRO A 23 -5.22 -4.80 -6.04
N PHE A 24 -4.14 -4.78 -5.24
CA PHE A 24 -2.98 -3.95 -5.56
C PHE A 24 -2.34 -4.37 -6.89
N SER A 25 -1.98 -3.38 -7.69
CA SER A 25 -1.19 -3.58 -8.91
C SER A 25 0.32 -3.57 -8.61
N VAL A 26 1.10 -4.24 -9.47
CA VAL A 26 2.57 -4.23 -9.39
C VAL A 26 3.10 -2.80 -9.47
N ASP A 27 2.49 -1.94 -10.28
CA ASP A 27 2.88 -0.54 -10.41
C ASP A 27 2.62 0.28 -9.14
N GLU A 28 1.50 0.05 -8.44
CA GLU A 28 1.24 0.67 -7.15
C GLU A 28 2.25 0.23 -6.09
N ILE A 29 2.56 -1.07 -6.03
CA ILE A 29 3.55 -1.60 -5.09
C ILE A 29 4.93 -1.01 -5.40
N LYS A 30 5.32 -0.96 -6.68
CA LYS A 30 6.58 -0.35 -7.12
C LYS A 30 6.64 1.12 -6.74
N SER A 31 5.60 1.88 -7.05
CA SER A 31 5.52 3.31 -6.73
C SER A 31 5.66 3.54 -5.22
N ALA A 32 4.92 2.78 -4.40
CA ALA A 32 5.01 2.86 -2.95
C ALA A 32 6.42 2.51 -2.43
N ALA A 33 7.02 1.42 -2.93
CA ALA A 33 8.37 1.01 -2.54
C ALA A 33 9.44 2.05 -2.92
N PHE A 34 9.34 2.63 -4.12
CA PHE A 34 10.30 3.62 -4.61
C PHE A 34 10.18 4.99 -3.94
N ASN A 35 9.02 5.31 -3.37
CA ASN A 35 8.79 6.52 -2.57
C ASN A 35 9.43 6.46 -1.16
N ILE A 36 9.80 5.28 -0.65
CA ILE A 36 10.51 5.16 0.63
C ILE A 36 11.94 5.64 0.46
N GLY A 37 12.46 6.51 1.33
CA GLY A 37 13.86 6.94 1.26
C GLY A 37 14.85 5.77 1.40
N ASP A 38 15.93 5.79 0.61
CA ASP A 38 16.87 4.67 0.45
C ASP A 38 17.45 4.13 1.77
N LEU A 39 17.81 5.05 2.68
CA LEU A 39 18.38 4.76 3.99
C LEU A 39 17.39 5.07 5.14
N LYS A 40 16.09 4.95 4.88
CA LYS A 40 15.09 4.96 5.96
C LYS A 40 15.37 3.80 6.92
N ALA A 41 14.91 3.97 8.16
CA ALA A 41 15.08 2.97 9.21
C ALA A 41 14.65 1.59 8.69
N PRO A 42 15.49 0.55 8.84
CA PRO A 42 15.18 -0.78 8.37
C PRO A 42 14.02 -1.39 9.18
N GLY A 43 13.37 -2.38 8.59
CA GLY A 43 12.40 -3.20 9.31
C GLY A 43 13.06 -4.13 10.32
N PRO A 44 12.28 -5.01 10.98
CA PRO A 44 12.81 -6.06 11.86
C PRO A 44 13.80 -7.02 11.16
N ASP A 45 13.81 -7.05 9.83
CA ASP A 45 14.75 -7.80 8.99
C ASP A 45 16.13 -7.15 8.86
N GLY A 46 16.29 -5.89 9.28
CA GLY A 46 17.54 -5.13 9.14
C GLY A 46 17.85 -4.66 7.71
N ILE A 47 16.92 -4.83 6.76
CA ILE A 47 17.16 -4.51 5.35
C ILE A 47 16.66 -3.09 5.04
N HIS A 48 17.51 -2.31 4.37
CA HIS A 48 17.14 -0.95 3.94
C HIS A 48 16.35 -0.98 2.63
N ALA A 49 15.47 0.01 2.41
CA ALA A 49 14.63 0.11 1.22
C ALA A 49 15.41 0.08 -0.10
N ILE A 50 16.64 0.62 -0.13
CA ILE A 50 17.52 0.60 -1.30
C ILE A 50 17.79 -0.81 -1.84
N PHE A 51 17.78 -1.84 -0.98
CA PHE A 51 17.94 -3.22 -1.42
C PHE A 51 16.81 -3.63 -2.38
N TYR A 52 15.56 -3.47 -1.95
CA TYR A 52 14.39 -3.83 -2.75
C TYR A 52 14.29 -3.01 -4.04
N LYS A 53 14.67 -1.73 -4.00
CA LYS A 53 14.71 -0.90 -5.22
C LYS A 53 15.75 -1.38 -6.23
N LYS A 54 16.97 -1.68 -5.76
CA LYS A 54 18.07 -2.15 -6.62
C LYS A 54 17.78 -3.51 -7.24
N PHE A 55 17.13 -4.38 -6.49
CA PHE A 55 16.83 -5.75 -6.90
C PHE A 55 15.38 -5.93 -7.33
N TRP A 56 14.67 -4.85 -7.69
CA TRP A 56 13.24 -4.90 -8.02
C TRP A 56 12.92 -5.95 -9.09
N SER A 57 13.77 -6.12 -10.10
CA SER A 57 13.58 -7.13 -11.16
C SER A 57 13.59 -8.58 -10.67
N LEU A 58 14.06 -8.85 -9.44
CA LEU A 58 14.04 -10.19 -8.83
C LEU A 58 12.76 -10.45 -8.02
N PHE A 59 12.03 -9.39 -7.63
CA PHE A 59 10.90 -9.46 -6.70
C PHE A 59 9.58 -8.96 -7.29
N GLY A 60 9.64 -8.14 -8.34
CA GLY A 60 8.54 -7.31 -8.81
C GLY A 60 7.92 -7.76 -10.14
N GLU A 61 7.73 -9.06 -10.31
CA GLU A 61 6.82 -9.65 -11.31
C GLU A 61 5.53 -10.14 -10.66
#